data_AF-A0A350AHJ1-F1
#
_entry.id   AF-A0A350AHJ1-F1
#
_cell.length_a   1.000
_cell.length_b   1.000
_cell.length_c   1.000
_cell.angle_alpha   90.00
_cell.angle_beta   90.00
_cell.angle_gamma   90.00
#
_symmetry.space_group_name_H-M   'P 1'
#
loop_
_entity.id
_entity.type
_entity.pdbx_description
1 polymer ?
#
loop_
_entity_poly.entity_id
_entity_poly.type
_entity_poly.pdbx_seq_one_letter_code
_entity_poly.pdbx_strand_id
1 'polypeptide(L)'
;KIRKVNNTNRRFLAAYKGADGIKTGYTRAAGFNLVASAERGGKRIVATMFGGSSTAARNKRVAQLLDMGFERAPATAKLQRPSLPPYDQNENETGGKTLRLVTAVKRSLRPKMRPFGKASGPEEVLLADLPEVLVQPDDILTAVQSATSGAVAVQVSASTFDPEMPVTAPRARPP
;
A
#
# COMPACT_ATOMS: atom_id res chain seq x y z
N LYS A 1 -20.30 18.79 -14.85
CA LYS A 1 -19.79 19.31 -13.56
C LYS A 1 -18.33 18.88 -13.38
N ILE A 2 -17.36 19.80 -13.41
CA ILE A 2 -15.91 19.46 -13.35
C ILE A 2 -15.47 19.31 -11.88
N ARG A 3 -14.75 18.23 -11.54
CA ARG A 3 -14.24 17.99 -10.18
C ARG A 3 -12.78 18.39 -10.07
N LYS A 4 -12.46 19.38 -9.21
CA LYS A 4 -11.07 19.72 -8.87
C LYS A 4 -10.48 18.63 -7.96
N VAL A 5 -9.26 18.17 -8.26
CA VAL A 5 -8.52 17.16 -7.48
C VAL A 5 -7.11 17.68 -7.25
N ASN A 6 -6.62 17.60 -6.01
CA ASN A 6 -5.31 18.13 -5.62
C ASN A 6 -4.21 17.08 -5.78
N ASN A 7 -3.01 17.51 -6.18
CA ASN A 7 -1.82 16.66 -6.20
C ASN A 7 -1.38 16.30 -4.76
N THR A 8 -1.20 15.01 -4.49
CA THR A 8 -0.71 14.48 -3.21
C THR A 8 0.65 15.07 -2.81
N ASN A 9 1.51 15.42 -3.76
CA ASN A 9 2.83 15.98 -3.49
C ASN A 9 2.83 17.49 -3.18
N ARG A 10 1.66 18.17 -3.16
CA ARG A 10 1.54 19.64 -2.97
C ARG A 10 2.33 20.18 -1.78
N ARG A 11 2.35 19.45 -0.65
CA ARG A 11 3.11 19.83 0.55
C ARG A 11 4.62 19.92 0.32
N PHE A 12 5.17 19.07 -0.54
CA PHE A 12 6.60 19.06 -0.88
C PHE A 12 6.93 20.12 -1.93
N LEU A 13 6.11 20.20 -3.00
CA LEU A 13 6.26 21.20 -4.07
C LEU A 13 6.24 22.64 -3.53
N ALA A 14 5.39 22.92 -2.52
CA ALA A 14 5.34 24.23 -1.89
C ALA A 14 6.48 24.50 -0.89
N ALA A 15 7.17 23.47 -0.40
CA ALA A 15 8.17 23.59 0.67
C ALA A 15 9.63 23.59 0.14
N TYR A 16 9.90 22.96 -1.00
CA TYR A 16 11.26 22.79 -1.51
C TYR A 16 11.49 23.65 -2.77
N LYS A 17 12.41 24.62 -2.68
CA LYS A 17 12.71 25.54 -3.79
C LYS A 17 13.18 24.78 -5.03
N GLY A 18 12.49 25.00 -6.14
CA GLY A 18 12.77 24.37 -7.43
C GLY A 18 12.28 22.93 -7.55
N ALA A 19 11.34 22.45 -6.72
CA ALA A 19 10.75 21.12 -6.84
C ALA A 19 9.66 21.05 -7.93
N ASP A 20 9.78 20.08 -8.83
CA ASP A 20 8.91 19.97 -10.02
C ASP A 20 7.96 18.77 -9.95
N GLY A 21 8.31 17.74 -9.18
CA GLY A 21 7.70 16.42 -9.29
C GLY A 21 8.22 15.43 -8.25
N ILE A 22 8.06 14.12 -8.41
CA ILE A 22 7.47 13.39 -9.55
C ILE A 22 6.25 12.59 -9.09
N LYS A 23 6.39 11.67 -8.12
CA LYS A 23 5.30 10.78 -7.70
C LYS A 23 5.43 10.34 -6.25
N THR A 24 4.33 10.45 -5.50
CA THR A 24 4.16 9.79 -4.20
C THR A 24 3.55 8.40 -4.35
N GLY A 25 4.00 7.45 -3.53
CA GLY A 25 3.40 6.11 -3.40
C GLY A 25 3.16 5.75 -1.94
N TYR A 26 2.20 4.87 -1.67
CA TYR A 26 1.98 4.27 -0.35
C TYR A 26 1.34 2.90 -0.50
N THR A 27 1.84 1.91 0.24
CA THR A 27 1.14 0.65 0.51
C THR A 27 1.40 0.23 1.95
N ARG A 28 0.54 -0.62 2.53
CA ARG A 28 0.72 -1.10 3.92
C ARG A 28 2.07 -1.81 4.14
N ALA A 29 2.58 -2.50 3.12
CA ALA A 29 3.85 -3.23 3.18
C ALA A 29 5.09 -2.38 2.84
N ALA A 30 4.97 -1.40 1.93
CA ALA A 30 6.11 -0.61 1.44
C ALA A 30 6.29 0.75 2.13
N GLY A 31 5.36 1.15 3.00
CA GLY A 31 5.40 2.46 3.68
C GLY A 31 5.20 3.64 2.71
N PHE A 32 5.66 4.82 3.12
CA PHE A 32 5.52 6.06 2.36
C PHE A 32 6.71 6.28 1.41
N ASN A 33 6.44 6.19 0.10
CA ASN A 33 7.42 6.31 -0.98
C ASN A 33 7.30 7.67 -1.70
N LEU A 34 8.41 8.20 -2.21
CA LEU A 34 8.44 9.43 -3.02
C LEU A 34 9.64 9.40 -3.98
N VAL A 35 9.35 9.60 -5.26
CA VAL A 35 10.33 10.04 -6.26
C VAL A 35 10.14 11.54 -6.45
N ALA A 36 11.19 12.33 -6.22
CA ALA A 36 11.17 13.78 -6.38
C ALA A 36 12.23 14.25 -7.38
N SER A 37 11.92 15.34 -8.09
CA SER A 37 12.85 16.07 -8.95
C SER A 37 12.89 17.52 -8.51
N ALA A 38 14.08 18.12 -8.55
CA ALA A 38 14.24 19.55 -8.40
C ALA A 38 15.33 20.11 -9.33
N GLU A 39 15.17 21.36 -9.76
CA GLU A 39 16.13 22.07 -10.61
C GLU A 39 16.58 23.40 -9.98
N ARG A 40 17.89 23.65 -10.00
CA ARG A 40 18.53 24.88 -9.52
C ARG A 40 19.77 25.18 -10.38
N GLY A 41 19.83 26.35 -11.00
CA GLY A 41 21.02 26.82 -11.73
C GLY A 41 21.48 25.87 -12.86
N GLY A 42 20.54 25.35 -13.66
CA GLY A 42 20.83 24.38 -14.73
C GLY A 42 21.15 22.96 -14.28
N LYS A 43 21.26 22.70 -12.96
CA LYS A 43 21.39 21.34 -12.41
C LYS A 43 20.02 20.79 -12.04
N ARG A 44 19.67 19.61 -12.53
CA ARG A 44 18.46 18.85 -12.16
C ARG A 44 18.85 17.60 -11.36
N ILE A 45 18.35 17.49 -10.14
CA ILE A 45 18.60 16.37 -9.24
C ILE A 45 17.29 15.58 -9.05
N VAL A 46 17.37 14.26 -9.18
CA VAL A 46 16.28 13.33 -8.88
C VAL A 46 16.66 12.51 -7.65
N ALA A 47 15.79 12.49 -6.64
CA ALA A 47 15.97 11.73 -5.42
C ALA A 47 14.77 10.81 -5.18
N THR A 48 15.05 9.57 -4.79
CA THR A 48 14.02 8.55 -4.51
C THR A 48 14.18 8.05 -3.09
N MET A 49 13.05 7.93 -2.38
CA MET A 49 12.97 7.29 -1.07
C MET A 49 11.86 6.23 -1.06
N PHE A 50 12.19 5.09 -0.46
CA PHE A 50 11.27 4.02 -0.12
C PHE A 50 11.14 3.87 1.40
N GLY A 51 10.06 3.26 1.89
CA GLY A 51 9.95 2.83 3.29
C GLY A 51 9.83 3.95 4.32
N GLY A 52 9.38 5.15 3.95
CA GLY A 52 9.16 6.24 4.91
C GLY A 52 8.09 5.85 5.94
N SER A 53 8.34 6.14 7.22
CA SER A 53 7.37 5.90 8.31
C SER A 53 6.17 6.86 8.30
N SER A 54 6.37 8.08 7.80
CA SER A 54 5.33 9.08 7.65
C SER A 54 5.58 10.00 6.45
N THR A 55 4.54 10.71 6.01
CA THR A 55 4.64 11.73 4.95
C THR A 55 5.65 12.83 5.31
N ALA A 56 5.73 13.24 6.58
CA ALA A 56 6.66 14.27 7.04
C ALA A 56 8.12 13.76 7.07
N ALA A 57 8.35 12.57 7.64
CA ALA A 57 9.67 11.95 7.68
C ALA A 57 10.23 11.72 6.27
N ARG A 58 9.39 11.22 5.36
CA ARG A 58 9.72 11.03 3.95
C ARG A 58 10.10 12.34 3.26
N ASN A 59 9.29 13.39 3.42
CA ASN A 59 9.57 14.69 2.80
C ASN A 59 10.87 15.30 3.33
N LYS A 60 11.13 15.23 4.65
CA LYS A 60 12.40 15.69 5.27
C LYS A 60 13.59 14.95 4.69
N ARG A 61 13.51 13.62 4.55
CA ARG A 61 14.61 12.80 4.04
C ARG A 61 14.87 13.03 2.55
N VAL A 62 13.83 13.21 1.75
CA VAL A 62 13.97 13.53 0.32
C VAL A 62 14.55 14.93 0.10
N ALA A 63 14.18 15.93 0.92
CA ALA A 63 14.83 17.25 0.88
C ALA A 63 16.33 17.14 1.15
N GLN A 64 16.74 16.43 2.22
CA GLN A 64 18.16 16.17 2.54
C GLN A 64 18.92 15.49 1.40
N LEU A 65 18.29 14.54 0.69
CA LEU A 65 18.91 13.85 -0.46
C LEU A 65 19.09 14.79 -1.66
N LEU A 66 18.13 15.69 -1.92
CA LEU A 66 18.26 16.68 -2.98
C LEU A 66 19.32 17.74 -2.64
N ASP A 67 19.35 18.23 -1.40
CA ASP A 67 20.36 19.22 -0.96
C ASP A 67 21.78 18.65 -1.06
N MET A 68 22.00 17.42 -0.55
CA MET A 68 23.26 16.67 -0.74
C MET A 68 23.58 16.45 -2.23
N GLY A 69 22.57 16.24 -3.07
CA GLY A 69 22.72 16.13 -4.52
C GLY A 69 23.18 17.44 -5.16
N PHE A 70 22.65 18.59 -4.75
CA PHE A 70 23.08 19.90 -5.25
C PHE A 70 24.49 20.29 -4.81
N GLU A 71 24.89 19.92 -3.59
CA GLU A 71 26.25 20.09 -3.06
C GLU A 71 27.28 19.28 -3.86
N ARG A 72 26.97 18.02 -4.20
CA ARG A 72 27.93 17.07 -4.79
C ARG A 72 27.89 16.98 -6.31
N ALA A 73 26.78 17.33 -6.96
CA ALA A 73 26.66 17.13 -8.41
C ALA A 73 27.50 18.15 -9.20
N PRO A 74 28.29 17.70 -10.19
CA PRO A 74 28.96 18.61 -11.11
C PRO A 74 27.93 19.40 -11.94
N ALA A 75 28.34 20.56 -12.46
CA ALA A 75 27.48 21.35 -13.36
C ALA A 75 27.26 20.69 -14.73
N THR A 76 28.18 19.80 -15.14
CA THR A 76 28.14 19.11 -16.43
C THR A 76 28.30 17.61 -16.21
N ALA A 77 27.43 16.80 -16.81
CA ALA A 77 27.54 15.35 -16.86
C ALA A 77 28.01 14.90 -18.25
N LYS A 78 28.91 13.90 -18.32
CA LYS A 78 29.28 13.28 -19.60
C LYS A 78 28.10 12.48 -20.15
N LEU A 79 27.56 12.89 -21.30
CA LEU A 79 26.46 12.19 -21.95
C LEU A 79 26.94 10.86 -22.56
N GLN A 80 26.78 9.76 -21.82
CA GLN A 80 26.96 8.41 -22.35
C GLN A 80 25.69 7.97 -23.05
N ARG A 81 25.63 8.12 -24.37
CA ARG A 81 24.52 7.60 -25.18
C ARG A 81 24.69 6.09 -25.31
N PRO A 82 23.68 5.26 -25.01
CA PRO A 82 23.75 3.84 -25.33
C PRO A 82 23.86 3.66 -26.85
N SER A 83 24.57 2.62 -27.29
CA SER A 83 24.52 2.17 -28.68
C SER A 83 23.07 1.79 -29.04
N LEU A 84 22.67 2.02 -30.29
CA LEU A 84 21.38 1.54 -30.76
C LEU A 84 21.33 0.01 -30.64
N PRO A 85 20.20 -0.58 -30.21
CA PRO A 85 19.99 -2.02 -30.37
C PRO A 85 20.07 -2.41 -31.85
N PRO A 86 20.62 -3.59 -32.19
CA PRO A 86 20.64 -4.08 -33.57
C PRO A 86 19.20 -4.46 -33.98
N TYR A 87 18.54 -3.57 -34.71
CA TYR A 87 17.18 -3.76 -35.23
C TYR A 87 17.15 -4.29 -36.68
N ASP A 88 18.31 -4.46 -37.31
CA ASP A 88 18.49 -4.65 -38.76
C ASP A 88 19.27 -5.92 -39.17
N GLN A 89 19.06 -7.05 -38.48
CA GLN A 89 19.48 -8.35 -39.03
C GLN A 89 18.54 -8.81 -40.16
N ASN A 90 18.38 -7.97 -41.19
CA ASN A 90 17.37 -8.06 -42.25
C ASN A 90 17.97 -7.75 -43.64
N GLU A 91 18.71 -8.68 -44.25
CA GLU A 91 19.09 -8.49 -45.65
C GLU A 91 17.85 -8.56 -46.51
N ASN A 92 17.70 -7.56 -47.35
CA ASN A 92 18.34 -7.75 -48.63
C ASN A 92 18.93 -6.43 -49.12
N GLU A 93 19.87 -5.86 -48.34
CA GLU A 93 20.91 -4.96 -48.86
C GLU A 93 22.27 -5.67 -48.81
N THR A 94 22.32 -6.88 -49.37
CA THR A 94 23.47 -7.80 -49.35
C THR A 94 23.94 -8.28 -47.95
N GLY A 95 23.40 -7.80 -46.81
CA GLY A 95 23.71 -8.32 -45.45
C GLY A 95 22.56 -8.34 -44.42
N GLY A 96 22.41 -9.46 -43.66
CA GLY A 96 21.42 -9.68 -42.57
C GLY A 96 20.40 -10.88 -42.58
N LYS A 97 19.92 -11.38 -43.74
CA LYS A 97 18.74 -12.29 -44.04
C LYS A 97 17.29 -11.85 -43.65
N THR A 98 16.44 -11.41 -44.60
CA THR A 98 14.96 -11.26 -44.45
C THR A 98 14.26 -12.61 -44.44
N LEU A 99 14.24 -13.26 -43.29
CA LEU A 99 13.39 -14.41 -43.06
C LEU A 99 11.94 -13.94 -42.94
N ARG A 100 11.13 -14.19 -43.99
CA ARG A 100 9.66 -14.26 -43.86
C ARG A 100 9.29 -15.49 -43.03
N LEU A 101 9.59 -15.43 -41.73
CA LEU A 101 9.14 -16.40 -40.76
C LEU A 101 7.62 -16.33 -40.74
N VAL A 102 6.95 -17.42 -41.14
CA VAL A 102 5.50 -17.57 -41.00
C VAL A 102 5.20 -17.70 -39.50
N THR A 103 5.06 -16.56 -38.83
CA THR A 103 4.76 -16.42 -37.39
C THR A 103 3.30 -16.73 -37.06
N ALA A 104 2.61 -17.49 -37.92
CA ALA A 104 1.31 -18.08 -37.62
C ALA A 104 1.49 -19.17 -36.56
N VAL A 105 1.48 -18.77 -35.29
CA VAL A 105 1.57 -19.68 -34.15
C VAL A 105 0.35 -20.61 -34.17
N LYS A 106 0.53 -21.87 -34.60
CA LYS A 106 -0.57 -22.86 -34.73
C LYS A 106 -1.42 -23.01 -33.46
N ARG A 107 -0.86 -22.68 -32.29
CA ARG A 107 -1.57 -22.63 -31.00
C ARG A 107 -0.85 -21.67 -30.06
N SER A 108 -1.55 -20.67 -29.52
CA SER A 108 -0.96 -19.78 -28.51
C SER A 108 -0.68 -20.53 -27.20
N LEU A 109 0.43 -20.18 -26.55
CA LEU A 109 0.68 -20.55 -25.16
C LEU A 109 -0.31 -19.77 -24.28
N ARG A 110 -1.49 -20.35 -24.05
CA ARG A 110 -2.46 -19.78 -23.11
C ARG A 110 -1.84 -19.74 -21.70
N PRO A 111 -2.08 -18.68 -20.91
CA PRO A 111 -1.67 -18.67 -19.51
C PRO A 111 -2.20 -19.92 -18.82
N LYS A 112 -1.32 -20.73 -18.23
CA LYS A 112 -1.76 -21.81 -17.35
C LYS A 112 -2.47 -21.14 -16.18
N MET A 113 -3.75 -21.46 -16.02
CA MET A 113 -4.52 -20.98 -14.86
C MET A 113 -3.74 -21.39 -13.61
N ARG A 114 -3.50 -20.44 -12.69
CA ARG A 114 -2.85 -20.75 -11.41
C ARG A 114 -3.60 -21.94 -10.83
N PRO A 115 -2.93 -23.01 -10.36
CA PRO A 115 -3.62 -24.06 -9.65
C PRO A 115 -4.33 -23.39 -8.48
N PHE A 116 -5.67 -23.34 -8.55
CA PHE A 116 -6.46 -23.20 -7.35
C PHE A 116 -6.00 -24.32 -6.43
N GLY A 117 -5.76 -24.00 -5.15
CA GLY A 117 -5.34 -24.99 -4.19
C GLY A 117 -6.23 -26.22 -4.36
N LYS A 118 -5.60 -27.39 -4.53
CA LYS A 118 -6.32 -28.66 -4.47
C LYS A 118 -7.22 -28.54 -3.26
N ALA A 119 -8.53 -28.66 -3.41
CA ALA A 119 -9.41 -28.62 -2.26
C ALA A 119 -8.83 -29.62 -1.28
N SER A 120 -8.46 -29.15 -0.08
CA SER A 120 -8.22 -30.05 1.03
C SER A 120 -9.49 -30.91 1.05
N GLY A 121 -9.35 -32.21 0.79
CA GLY A 121 -10.41 -33.15 1.16
C GLY A 121 -10.74 -32.84 2.61
N PRO A 122 -12.04 -32.79 2.94
CA PRO A 122 -12.59 -31.97 4.02
C PRO A 122 -11.61 -31.94 5.17
N GLU A 123 -11.03 -30.76 5.46
CA GLU A 123 -9.98 -30.67 6.48
C GLU A 123 -10.52 -31.41 7.69
N GLU A 124 -9.87 -32.53 8.00
CA GLU A 124 -10.20 -33.31 9.17
C GLU A 124 -9.88 -32.35 10.29
N VAL A 125 -10.95 -31.72 10.80
CA VAL A 125 -10.84 -30.71 11.81
C VAL A 125 -10.17 -31.45 12.95
N LEU A 126 -8.90 -31.16 13.15
CA LEU A 126 -8.21 -31.52 14.37
C LEU A 126 -8.91 -30.69 15.43
N LEU A 127 -10.03 -31.24 15.94
CA LEU A 127 -10.52 -30.91 17.26
C LEU A 127 -9.30 -31.15 18.13
N ALA A 128 -8.64 -30.05 18.50
CA ALA A 128 -7.74 -30.07 19.61
C ALA A 128 -8.55 -30.68 20.75
N ASP A 129 -8.04 -31.79 21.29
CA ASP A 129 -8.68 -32.60 22.31
C ASP A 129 -8.84 -31.73 23.56
N LEU A 130 -9.93 -30.96 23.59
CA LEU A 130 -10.40 -30.29 24.79
C LEU A 130 -10.83 -31.43 25.70
N PRO A 131 -10.28 -31.54 26.92
CA PRO A 131 -10.73 -32.58 27.83
C PRO A 131 -12.25 -32.47 27.97
N GLU A 132 -12.95 -33.60 27.84
CA GLU A 132 -14.33 -33.70 28.27
C GLU A 132 -14.37 -33.45 29.77
N VAL A 133 -14.46 -32.17 30.15
CA VAL A 133 -14.97 -31.77 31.44
C VAL A 133 -16.44 -32.17 31.40
N LEU A 134 -16.73 -33.39 31.88
CA LEU A 134 -18.07 -33.78 32.30
C LEU A 134 -18.49 -32.80 33.40
N VAL A 135 -19.06 -31.66 32.99
CA VAL A 135 -19.79 -30.77 33.89
C VAL A 135 -21.02 -31.56 34.31
N GLN A 136 -20.97 -32.11 35.53
CA GLN A 136 -22.14 -32.77 36.08
C GLN A 136 -23.17 -31.67 36.39
N PRO A 137 -24.49 -31.93 36.21
CA PRO A 137 -25.51 -30.89 36.36
C PRO A 137 -25.49 -30.20 37.73
N ASP A 138 -24.95 -30.85 38.76
CA ASP A 138 -24.77 -30.31 40.12
C ASP A 138 -23.71 -29.20 40.21
N ASP A 139 -22.70 -29.20 39.33
CA ASP A 139 -21.65 -28.15 39.27
C ASP A 139 -22.24 -26.79 38.82
N ILE A 140 -23.24 -26.83 37.94
CA ILE A 140 -23.92 -25.62 37.44
C ILE A 140 -24.76 -24.99 38.56
N LEU A 141 -25.45 -25.81 39.35
CA LEU A 141 -26.27 -25.34 40.46
C LEU A 141 -25.41 -24.72 41.58
N THR A 142 -24.29 -25.34 41.93
CA THR A 142 -23.35 -24.80 42.92
C THR A 142 -22.64 -23.52 42.44
N ALA A 143 -22.32 -23.39 41.15
CA ALA A 143 -21.80 -22.15 40.57
C ALA A 143 -22.81 -20.99 40.60
N VAL A 144 -24.09 -21.26 40.27
CA VAL A 144 -25.16 -20.24 40.35
C VAL A 144 -25.45 -19.86 41.81
N GLN A 145 -25.46 -20.82 42.72
CA GLN A 145 -25.75 -20.57 44.13
C GLN A 145 -24.64 -19.77 44.80
N SER A 146 -23.36 -20.08 44.54
CA SER A 146 -22.23 -19.28 45.03
C SER A 146 -22.18 -17.85 44.45
N ALA A 147 -22.56 -17.66 43.18
CA ALA A 147 -22.73 -16.32 42.60
C ALA A 147 -23.88 -15.52 43.25
N THR A 148 -24.93 -16.19 43.73
CA THR A 148 -26.11 -15.54 44.33
C THR A 148 -25.94 -15.29 45.84
N SER A 149 -25.14 -16.09 46.55
CA SER A 149 -24.88 -15.95 47.99
C SER A 149 -23.93 -14.80 48.36
N GLY A 150 -23.32 -14.12 47.39
CA GLY A 150 -22.41 -12.98 47.60
C GLY A 150 -23.07 -11.61 47.73
N ALA A 151 -24.41 -11.52 47.71
CA ALA A 151 -25.16 -10.26 47.72
C ALA A 151 -25.26 -9.60 49.10
N VAL A 152 -24.13 -9.19 49.68
CA VAL A 152 -24.12 -8.18 50.75
C VAL A 152 -24.23 -6.79 50.11
N ALA A 153 -25.14 -5.98 50.62
CA ALA A 153 -25.56 -4.73 49.97
C ALA A 153 -24.42 -3.72 49.77
N VAL A 154 -24.26 -3.26 48.53
CA VAL A 154 -23.56 -2.00 48.22
C VAL A 154 -24.60 -1.04 47.64
N GLN A 155 -24.98 -0.04 48.43
CA GLN A 155 -25.76 1.09 47.91
C GLN A 155 -24.87 1.94 47.00
N VAL A 156 -25.32 2.19 45.77
CA VAL A 156 -24.79 3.26 44.93
C VAL A 156 -25.97 4.05 44.40
N SER A 157 -26.01 5.34 44.73
CA SER A 157 -27.14 6.22 44.46
C SER A 157 -27.40 6.36 42.96
N ALA A 158 -28.67 6.27 42.56
CA ALA A 158 -29.07 6.53 41.18
C ALA A 158 -28.92 8.03 40.86
N SER A 159 -27.93 8.37 40.03
CA SER A 159 -27.90 9.65 39.32
C SER A 159 -28.76 9.54 38.06
N THR A 160 -29.93 10.16 38.05
CA THR A 160 -30.77 10.28 36.86
C THR A 160 -30.02 11.02 35.77
N PHE A 161 -29.83 10.39 34.61
CA PHE A 161 -29.29 11.03 33.42
C PHE A 161 -30.37 11.01 32.33
N ASP A 162 -31.01 12.15 32.10
CA ASP A 162 -32.02 12.31 31.06
C ASP A 162 -31.37 12.29 29.67
N PRO A 163 -31.76 11.37 28.76
CA PRO A 163 -31.16 11.26 27.44
C PRO A 163 -31.85 12.17 26.41
N GLU A 164 -31.87 13.49 26.63
CA GLU A 164 -32.35 14.44 25.62
C GLU A 164 -31.22 14.84 24.66
N MET A 165 -31.01 14.02 23.62
CA MET A 165 -30.12 14.33 22.49
C MET A 165 -30.77 13.91 21.15
N PRO A 166 -30.86 14.81 20.15
CA PRO A 166 -31.54 14.50 18.90
C PRO A 166 -30.72 13.58 17.99
N VAL A 167 -31.30 12.44 17.62
CA VAL A 167 -30.69 11.45 16.71
C VAL A 167 -30.56 12.03 15.30
N THR A 168 -29.37 12.51 14.95
CA THR A 168 -29.13 13.16 13.65
C THR A 168 -28.74 12.12 12.60
N ALA A 169 -29.72 11.64 11.82
CA ALA A 169 -29.49 10.69 10.74
C ALA A 169 -28.73 11.34 9.55
N PRO A 170 -27.74 10.65 8.93
CA PRO A 170 -26.97 11.20 7.83
C PRO A 170 -27.81 11.32 6.54
N ARG A 171 -27.91 12.53 5.99
CA ARG A 171 -28.70 12.82 4.77
C ARG A 171 -28.05 12.23 3.52
N ALA A 172 -28.87 11.57 2.68
CA ALA A 172 -28.45 11.06 1.37
C ALA A 172 -27.96 12.17 0.43
N ARG A 173 -26.98 11.84 -0.44
CA ARG A 173 -26.36 12.76 -1.37
C ARG A 173 -27.25 12.99 -2.61
N PRO A 174 -27.50 14.25 -3.04
CA PRO A 174 -28.26 14.52 -4.26
C PRO A 174 -27.47 14.14 -5.53
N PRO A 175 -28.16 13.94 -6.68
CA PRO A 175 -27.55 13.57 -7.96
C PRO A 175 -26.59 14.63 -8.53
#